data_AF-A0A8I0Q5L0-F1
#
_entry.id   AF-A0A8I0Q5L0-F1
#
_cell.length_a   1.000
_cell.length_b   1.000
_cell.length_c   1.000
_cell.angle_alpha   90.00
_cell.angle_beta   90.00
_cell.angle_gamma   90.00
#
_symmetry.space_group_name_H-M   'P 1'
#
loop_
_entity.id
_entity.type
_entity.pdbx_description
1 polymer ?
#
loop_
_entity_poly.entity_id
_entity_poly.type
_entity_poly.pdbx_seq_one_letter_code
_entity_poly.pdbx_strand_id
1 'polypeptide(L)'
;MNGRGWSEQDVKDTVAHGPKGKSVDKRSPKKTPPDYLGRNDTATVYGKPGEYVVVNDRTGEVVQVSDKKDPEWVDDSRIQWEKK
;
A
#
# COMPACT_ATOMS: atom_id res chain seq x y z
N MET A 1 -2.55 5.71 -8.17
CA MET A 1 -3.02 7.00 -8.72
C MET A 1 -3.73 6.81 -10.04
N ASN A 2 -3.08 6.19 -11.04
CA ASN A 2 -3.68 5.76 -12.32
C ASN A 2 -5.05 5.10 -12.18
N GLY A 3 -6.13 5.83 -12.47
CA GLY A 3 -7.50 5.32 -12.56
C GLY A 3 -8.22 5.07 -11.23
N ARG A 4 -7.49 4.69 -10.18
CA ARG A 4 -8.01 4.20 -8.87
C ARG A 4 -8.60 5.26 -7.92
N GLY A 5 -8.85 6.46 -8.44
CA GLY A 5 -9.41 7.58 -7.66
C GLY A 5 -8.46 8.25 -6.67
N TRP A 6 -7.15 7.93 -6.69
CA TRP A 6 -6.15 8.55 -5.81
C TRP A 6 -5.39 9.67 -6.50
N SER A 7 -5.39 10.86 -5.89
CA SER A 7 -4.44 11.93 -6.22
C SER A 7 -3.11 11.77 -5.45
N GLU A 8 -2.08 12.53 -5.85
CA GLU A 8 -0.84 12.62 -5.05
C GLU A 8 -1.08 13.19 -3.65
N GLN A 9 -1.96 14.17 -3.55
CA GLN A 9 -2.29 14.80 -2.27
C GLN A 9 -3.05 13.83 -1.38
N ASP A 10 -4.00 13.06 -1.91
CA ASP A 10 -4.76 12.06 -1.16
C ASP A 10 -3.84 11.05 -0.47
N VAL A 11 -2.80 10.60 -1.19
CA VAL A 11 -1.81 9.64 -0.66
C VAL A 11 -1.02 10.28 0.47
N LYS A 12 -0.52 11.50 0.27
CA LYS A 12 0.23 12.25 1.30
C LYS A 12 -0.62 12.46 2.55
N ASP A 13 -1.86 12.90 2.39
CA ASP A 13 -2.78 13.15 3.49
C ASP A 13 -3.11 11.85 4.22
N THR A 14 -3.36 10.76 3.50
CA THR A 14 -3.64 9.44 4.10
C THR A 14 -2.47 8.94 4.94
N VAL A 15 -1.24 9.10 4.43
CA VAL A 15 -0.02 8.74 5.17
C VAL A 15 0.18 9.65 6.40
N ALA A 16 -0.14 10.94 6.28
CA ALA A 16 -0.02 11.90 7.38
C ALA A 16 -0.96 11.62 8.58
N HIS A 17 -2.08 10.92 8.36
CA HIS A 17 -2.98 10.47 9.44
C HIS A 17 -2.41 9.30 10.28
N GLY A 18 -1.22 8.82 9.94
CA GLY A 18 -0.49 7.81 10.69
C GLY A 18 -0.86 6.37 10.31
N PRO A 19 -0.05 5.40 10.78
CA PRO A 19 -0.23 3.99 10.47
C PRO A 19 -1.56 3.46 11.02
N LYS A 20 -2.13 2.49 10.31
CA LYS A 20 -3.40 1.81 10.64
C LYS A 20 -3.30 0.29 10.53
N GLY A 21 -2.15 -0.22 10.11
CA GLY A 21 -1.93 -1.66 9.98
C GLY A 21 -0.53 -1.98 9.45
N LYS A 22 -0.27 -3.27 9.34
CA LYS A 22 0.98 -3.83 8.80
C LYS A 22 0.70 -4.72 7.60
N SER A 23 1.68 -4.87 6.73
CA SER A 23 1.68 -5.77 5.58
C SER A 23 3.11 -6.17 5.24
N VAL A 24 3.32 -6.74 4.05
CA VAL A 24 4.62 -7.20 3.55
C VAL A 24 4.74 -6.97 2.04
N ASP A 25 5.83 -6.36 1.61
CA ASP A 25 6.21 -6.26 0.20
C ASP A 25 7.09 -7.46 -0.18
N LYS A 26 6.46 -8.47 -0.78
CA LYS A 26 7.13 -9.69 -1.26
C LYS A 26 6.99 -9.80 -2.78
N ARG A 27 7.91 -9.18 -3.50
CA ARG A 27 7.97 -9.19 -4.97
C ARG A 27 9.20 -9.93 -5.44
N SER A 28 9.03 -10.84 -6.40
CA SER A 28 10.17 -11.48 -7.06
C SER A 28 10.97 -10.47 -7.89
N PRO A 29 12.28 -10.68 -8.11
CA PRO A 29 13.14 -9.88 -8.98
C PRO A 29 12.48 -9.34 -10.25
N LYS A 30 11.83 -10.21 -11.03
CA LYS A 30 11.13 -9.84 -12.27
C LYS A 30 10.02 -8.79 -12.12
N LYS A 31 9.51 -8.57 -10.90
CA LYS A 31 8.45 -7.60 -10.58
C LYS A 31 8.99 -6.27 -10.02
N THR A 32 10.31 -6.09 -9.97
CA THR A 32 10.94 -4.85 -9.48
C THR A 32 11.87 -4.21 -10.52
N PRO A 33 11.44 -3.97 -11.77
CA PRO A 33 12.23 -3.14 -12.67
C PRO A 33 12.37 -1.72 -12.08
N PRO A 34 13.47 -0.99 -12.37
CA PRO A 34 14.57 -1.40 -13.26
C PRO A 34 15.69 -2.19 -12.57
N ASP A 35 15.70 -2.28 -11.23
CA ASP A 35 16.81 -2.88 -10.47
C ASP A 35 16.80 -4.42 -10.43
N TYR A 36 15.63 -5.02 -10.59
CA TYR A 36 15.37 -6.45 -10.50
C TYR A 36 15.91 -7.11 -9.22
N LEU A 37 16.04 -6.38 -8.11
CA LEU A 37 16.58 -6.93 -6.85
C LEU A 37 15.57 -7.79 -6.07
N GLY A 38 14.28 -7.69 -6.41
CA GLY A 38 13.21 -8.24 -5.61
C GLY A 38 12.98 -7.42 -4.34
N ARG A 39 11.93 -7.77 -3.59
CA ARG A 39 11.60 -7.20 -2.28
C ARG A 39 11.13 -8.32 -1.36
N ASN A 40 11.52 -8.23 -0.10
CA ASN A 40 11.07 -9.12 0.97
C ASN A 40 11.10 -8.33 2.28
N ASP A 41 10.35 -7.22 2.28
CA ASP A 41 10.41 -6.19 3.31
C ASP A 41 9.07 -6.09 4.04
N THR A 42 9.11 -5.64 5.30
CA THR A 42 7.89 -5.22 5.99
C THR A 42 7.30 -3.99 5.30
N ALA A 43 6.00 -3.81 5.46
CA ALA A 43 5.29 -2.66 4.94
C ALA A 43 4.27 -2.16 5.96
N THR A 44 4.02 -0.86 5.91
CA THR A 44 3.04 -0.18 6.75
C THR A 44 1.81 0.20 5.92
N VAL A 45 0.63 0.03 6.51
CA VAL A 45 -0.66 0.34 5.88
C VAL A 45 -1.23 1.61 6.51
N TYR A 46 -1.75 2.49 5.65
CA TYR A 46 -2.38 3.75 6.01
C TYR A 46 -3.78 3.81 5.43
N GLY A 47 -4.70 4.50 6.11
CA GLY A 47 -6.10 4.61 5.69
C GLY A 47 -7.01 3.57 6.35
N LYS A 48 -7.94 2.99 5.59
CA LYS A 48 -8.99 2.09 6.11
C LYS A 48 -9.31 0.99 5.08
N PRO A 49 -10.05 -0.07 5.45
CA PRO A 49 -10.48 -1.08 4.49
C PRO A 49 -11.16 -0.48 3.25
N GLY A 50 -10.82 -0.98 2.06
CA GLY A 50 -11.27 -0.43 0.76
C GLY A 50 -10.59 0.87 0.32
N GLU A 51 -10.02 1.66 1.22
CA GLU A 51 -9.39 2.96 0.94
C GLU A 51 -8.05 3.09 1.67
N TYR A 52 -7.01 2.46 1.12
CA TYR A 52 -5.70 2.38 1.77
C TYR A 52 -4.51 2.55 0.85
N VAL A 53 -3.38 2.86 1.50
CA VAL A 53 -2.04 2.94 0.91
C VAL A 53 -1.12 2.00 1.68
N VAL A 54 -0.31 1.22 0.96
CA VAL A 54 0.74 0.38 1.53
C VAL A 54 2.09 0.93 1.11
N VAL A 55 2.97 1.15 2.08
CA VAL A 55 4.32 1.70 1.89
C VAL A 55 5.34 0.69 2.37
N ASN A 56 6.35 0.41 1.55
CA ASN A 56 7.49 -0.44 1.94
C ASN A 56 8.35 0.30 2.97
N ASP A 57 8.60 -0.34 4.13
CA ASP A 57 9.26 0.33 5.26
C ASP A 57 10.74 0.63 4.98
N ARG A 58 11.40 -0.18 4.14
CA ARG A 58 12.83 -0.01 3.82
C ARG A 58 13.05 1.05 2.74
N THR A 59 12.19 1.07 1.70
CA THR A 59 12.40 1.94 0.53
C THR A 59 11.56 3.22 0.57
N GLY A 60 10.50 3.27 1.37
CA GLY A 60 9.51 4.35 1.34
C GLY A 60 8.64 4.34 0.08
N GLU A 61 8.76 3.33 -0.78
CA GLU A 61 7.96 3.21 -2.00
C GLU A 61 6.50 2.91 -1.66
N VAL A 62 5.57 3.60 -2.33
CA VAL A 62 4.16 3.21 -2.35
C VAL A 62 4.04 1.95 -3.21
N VAL A 63 3.81 0.80 -2.57
CA VAL A 63 3.76 -0.50 -3.26
C VAL A 63 2.35 -0.92 -3.65
N GLN A 64 1.34 -0.34 -3.00
CA GLN A 64 -0.05 -0.58 -3.32
C GLN A 64 -0.93 0.60 -2.90
N VAL A 65 -1.93 0.89 -3.73
CA VAL A 65 -3.10 1.68 -3.35
C VAL A 65 -4.34 0.87 -3.69
N SER A 66 -5.35 0.89 -2.81
CA SER A 66 -6.65 0.30 -3.13
C SER A 66 -7.32 1.01 -4.31
N ASP A 67 -8.37 0.42 -4.87
CA ASP A 67 -9.20 1.12 -5.84
C ASP A 67 -10.41 1.77 -5.16
N LYS A 68 -10.38 3.10 -4.98
CA LYS A 68 -11.50 3.83 -4.35
C LYS A 68 -12.76 3.85 -5.20
N LYS A 69 -12.67 3.47 -6.49
CA LYS A 69 -13.80 3.43 -7.41
C LYS A 69 -14.45 2.05 -7.50
N ASP A 70 -13.81 1.04 -6.92
CA ASP A 70 -14.32 -0.32 -6.87
C ASP A 70 -14.99 -0.57 -5.51
N PRO A 71 -16.33 -0.55 -5.42
CA PRO A 71 -17.03 -0.80 -4.16
C PRO A 71 -16.87 -2.25 -3.66
N GLU A 72 -16.43 -3.17 -4.52
CA GLU A 72 -16.20 -4.58 -4.19
C GLU A 72 -14.70 -4.87 -3.99
N TRP A 73 -13.87 -3.83 -3.85
CA TRP A 73 -12.44 -3.99 -3.62
C TRP A 73 -12.16 -4.87 -2.40
N VAL A 74 -11.45 -5.98 -2.64
CA VAL A 74 -11.01 -6.88 -1.57
C VAL A 74 -9.62 -6.45 -1.10
N ASP A 75 -9.52 -6.16 0.19
CA ASP A 75 -8.24 -5.85 0.82
C ASP A 75 -7.23 -6.99 0.61
N ASP A 76 -5.94 -6.64 0.51
CA ASP A 76 -4.88 -7.65 0.43
C ASP A 76 -4.92 -8.49 1.72
N SER A 77 -5.01 -9.81 1.57
CA SER A 77 -5.13 -10.74 2.70
C SER A 77 -3.94 -10.73 3.65
N ARG A 78 -2.82 -10.12 3.25
CA ARG A 78 -1.63 -9.91 4.09
C ARG A 78 -1.75 -8.69 5.01
N ILE A 79 -2.74 -7.83 4.79
CA ILE A 79 -2.97 -6.66 5.64
C ILE A 79 -3.48 -7.11 7.00
N GLN A 80 -2.79 -6.65 8.04
CA GLN A 80 -3.19 -6.80 9.43
C GLN A 80 -3.55 -5.41 9.95
N TRP A 81 -4.85 -5.12 9.99
CA TRP A 81 -5.38 -3.87 10.54
C TRP A 81 -5.13 -3.79 12.05
N GLU A 82 -4.79 -2.61 12.53
CA GLU A 82 -4.77 -2.34 13.97
C GLU A 82 -6.18 -2.49 14.54
N LYS A 83 -6.29 -3.13 15.70
CA LYS A 83 -7.55 -3.18 16.41
C LYS A 83 -7.88 -1.76 16.89
N LYS A 84 -9.14 -1.36 16.71
CA LYS A 84 -9.67 -0.13 17.31
C LYS A 84 -9.61 -0.20 18.83
#